data_AF-H5X8N1-F1
#
_entry.id   AF-H5X8N1-F1
#
_cell.length_a   1.000
_cell.length_b   1.000
_cell.length_c   1.000
_cell.angle_alpha   90.00
_cell.angle_beta   90.00
_cell.angle_gamma   90.00
#
_symmetry.space_group_name_H-M   'P 1'
#
loop_
_entity.id
_entity.type
_entity.pdbx_description
1 polymer ?
#
loop_
_entity_poly.entity_id
_entity_poly.type
_entity_poly.pdbx_seq_one_letter_code
_entity_poly.pdbx_strand_id
1 'polypeptide(L)'
;MTGQVVHMAAMGLLVSVLAPLIVLAGRRTVAWHRVPAPALPTLVGFVLLHGAITVFLEQRQVSALAEAGLHLLLLAGAVVFWLPVLEPGNGCSDAGRSVYLFLAGPSLDLAAVYLVLKGDSAGGIAMIVAMLPVGFAAVGVTWRWISREEQRTP
;
A
#
# COMPACT_ATOMS: atom_id res chain seq x y z
N MET A 1 18.79 -11.75 13.02
CA MET A 1 17.49 -11.22 13.50
C MET A 1 17.26 -9.77 13.09
N THR A 2 18.15 -8.82 13.40
CA THR A 2 17.95 -7.39 13.05
C THR A 2 17.82 -7.12 11.55
N GLY A 3 18.60 -7.78 10.69
CA GLY A 3 18.54 -7.58 9.24
C GLY A 3 17.18 -7.93 8.61
N GLN A 4 16.56 -9.03 9.05
CA GLN A 4 15.24 -9.46 8.56
C GLN A 4 14.13 -8.50 9.01
N VAL A 5 14.17 -8.05 10.26
CA VAL A 5 13.23 -7.05 10.79
C VAL A 5 13.31 -5.73 10.00
N VAL A 6 14.53 -5.25 9.72
CA VAL A 6 14.74 -4.03 8.93
C VAL A 6 14.24 -4.22 7.49
N HIS A 7 14.48 -5.38 6.90
CA HIS A 7 14.01 -5.69 5.56
C HIS A 7 12.48 -5.70 5.46
N MET A 8 11.79 -6.34 6.40
CA MET A 8 10.33 -6.39 6.43
C MET A 8 9.73 -5.00 6.69
N ALA A 9 10.33 -4.20 7.57
CA ALA A 9 9.94 -2.81 7.76
C ALA A 9 10.15 -1.98 6.48
N ALA A 10 11.27 -2.16 5.79
CA ALA A 10 11.56 -1.46 4.54
C ALA A 10 10.51 -1.79 3.46
N MET A 11 10.11 -3.05 3.31
CA MET A 11 9.03 -3.42 2.39
C MET A 11 7.71 -2.71 2.74
N GLY A 12 7.35 -2.63 4.02
CA GLY A 12 6.18 -1.89 4.46
C GLY A 12 6.26 -0.39 4.11
N LEU A 13 7.40 0.24 4.37
CA LEU A 13 7.63 1.66 4.07
C LEU A 13 7.66 1.98 2.56
N LEU A 14 8.13 1.06 1.73
CA LEU A 14 8.06 1.22 0.27
C LEU A 14 6.60 1.40 -0.19
N VAL A 15 5.70 0.61 0.37
CA VAL A 15 4.27 0.61 0.02
C VAL A 15 3.54 1.78 0.66
N SER A 16 3.75 2.00 1.96
CA SER A 16 2.95 2.93 2.76
C SER A 16 3.43 4.39 2.70
N VAL A 17 4.71 4.63 2.39
CA VAL A 17 5.32 5.97 2.37
C VAL A 17 5.90 6.31 1.00
N LEU A 18 6.79 5.48 0.44
CA LEU A 18 7.49 5.85 -0.78
C LEU A 18 6.55 5.92 -1.99
N ALA A 19 5.70 4.90 -2.18
CA ALA A 19 4.74 4.87 -3.28
C ALA A 19 3.80 6.08 -3.35
N PRO A 20 3.11 6.51 -2.27
CA PRO A 20 2.25 7.70 -2.34
C PRO A 20 3.07 8.98 -2.54
N LEU A 21 4.29 9.07 -2.00
CA LEU A 21 5.19 10.20 -2.27
C LEU A 21 5.58 10.29 -3.74
N ILE A 22 5.86 9.17 -4.40
CA ILE A 22 6.13 9.12 -5.85
C ILE A 22 4.93 9.63 -6.64
N VAL A 23 3.72 9.17 -6.30
CA VAL A 23 2.51 9.64 -6.97
C VAL A 23 2.38 11.16 -6.80
N LEU A 24 2.46 11.65 -5.55
CA LEU A 24 2.32 13.06 -5.21
C LEU A 24 3.38 13.95 -5.89
N ALA A 25 4.65 13.53 -5.86
CA ALA A 25 5.75 14.26 -6.50
C ALA A 25 5.60 14.25 -8.04
N GLY A 26 5.15 13.14 -8.60
CA GLY A 26 4.94 12.96 -10.04
C GLY A 26 3.69 13.64 -10.59
N ARG A 27 2.76 14.13 -9.75
CA ARG A 27 1.46 14.68 -10.22
C ARG A 27 1.57 15.79 -11.26
N ARG A 28 2.64 16.58 -11.21
CA ARG A 28 2.84 17.71 -12.13
C ARG A 28 3.47 17.29 -13.46
N THR A 29 4.21 16.19 -13.47
CA THR A 29 5.02 15.76 -14.62
C THR A 29 4.46 14.53 -15.32
N VAL A 30 3.76 13.68 -14.58
CA VAL A 30 3.21 12.42 -15.07
C VAL A 30 1.69 12.53 -15.14
N ALA A 31 1.13 12.13 -16.29
CA ALA A 31 -0.30 12.11 -16.53
C ALA A 31 -0.98 10.92 -15.82
N TRP A 32 -0.91 10.87 -14.49
CA TRP A 32 -1.46 9.77 -13.68
C TRP A 32 -2.96 9.52 -13.92
N HIS A 33 -3.71 10.57 -14.28
CA HIS A 33 -5.12 10.48 -14.67
C HIS A 33 -5.39 9.60 -15.90
N ARG A 34 -4.37 9.27 -16.71
CA ARG A 34 -4.50 8.36 -17.86
C ARG A 34 -4.28 6.90 -17.51
N VAL A 35 -3.72 6.62 -16.33
CA VAL A 35 -3.45 5.24 -15.90
C VAL A 35 -4.75 4.66 -15.33
N PRO A 36 -5.35 3.64 -15.97
CA PRO A 36 -6.59 3.05 -15.50
C PRO A 36 -6.32 2.30 -14.18
N ALA A 37 -6.84 2.85 -13.08
CA ALA A 37 -6.72 2.25 -11.75
C ALA A 37 -8.12 2.11 -11.12
N PRO A 38 -8.94 1.15 -11.56
CA PRO A 38 -10.23 0.87 -10.93
C PRO A 38 -9.98 0.34 -9.51
N ALA A 39 -10.65 0.92 -8.52
CA ALA A 39 -10.38 0.68 -7.11
C ALA A 39 -10.36 -0.83 -6.75
N LEU A 40 -11.44 -1.58 -7.02
CA LEU A 40 -11.50 -2.98 -6.59
C LEU A 40 -10.45 -3.88 -7.25
N PRO A 41 -10.27 -3.91 -8.59
CA PRO A 41 -9.22 -4.70 -9.21
C PRO A 41 -7.82 -4.31 -8.73
N THR A 42 -7.56 -3.01 -8.54
CA THR A 42 -6.28 -2.52 -8.04
C THR A 42 -6.02 -2.99 -6.60
N LEU A 43 -7.03 -2.94 -5.73
CA LEU A 43 -6.92 -3.46 -4.35
C LEU A 43 -6.59 -4.95 -4.35
N VAL A 44 -7.41 -5.75 -5.01
CA VAL A 44 -7.27 -7.21 -5.02
C VAL A 44 -5.94 -7.60 -5.66
N GLY A 45 -5.61 -7.03 -6.81
CA GLY A 45 -4.37 -7.30 -7.52
C GLY A 45 -3.15 -6.96 -6.68
N PHE A 46 -3.16 -5.81 -5.98
CA PHE A 46 -2.03 -5.40 -5.16
C PHE A 46 -1.89 -6.23 -3.88
N VAL A 47 -2.99 -6.58 -3.20
CA VAL A 47 -2.96 -7.47 -2.03
C VAL A 47 -2.37 -8.83 -2.39
N LEU A 48 -2.79 -9.40 -3.53
CA LEU A 48 -2.25 -10.67 -4.03
C LEU A 48 -0.77 -10.55 -4.39
N LEU A 49 -0.37 -9.48 -5.07
CA LEU A 49 1.03 -9.22 -5.42
C LEU A 49 1.91 -9.07 -4.17
N HIS A 50 1.48 -8.24 -3.21
CA HIS A 50 2.19 -8.00 -1.96
C HIS A 50 2.34 -9.28 -1.15
N GLY A 51 1.27 -10.06 -1.00
CA GLY A 51 1.30 -11.35 -0.32
C GLY A 51 2.23 -12.34 -1.04
N ALA A 52 2.13 -12.45 -2.36
CA ALA A 52 2.97 -13.35 -3.15
C ALA A 52 4.46 -13.00 -3.03
N ILE A 53 4.84 -11.73 -3.16
CA ILE A 53 6.23 -11.29 -3.05
C ILE A 53 6.76 -11.54 -1.64
N THR A 54 6.00 -11.17 -0.61
CA THR A 54 6.41 -11.34 0.79
C THR A 54 6.63 -12.81 1.13
N VAL A 55 5.69 -13.68 0.75
CA VAL A 55 5.80 -15.12 1.01
C VAL A 55 6.91 -15.76 0.16
N PHE A 56 7.09 -15.32 -1.09
CA PHE A 56 8.11 -15.88 -1.98
C PHE A 56 9.53 -15.53 -1.54
N LEU A 57 9.78 -14.28 -1.12
CA LEU A 57 11.07 -13.83 -0.60
C LEU A 57 11.42 -14.53 0.73
N GLU A 58 10.44 -14.79 1.59
CA GLU A 58 10.63 -15.55 2.83
C GLU A 58 11.10 -16.99 2.55
N GLN A 59 10.55 -17.64 1.53
CA GLN A 59 10.76 -19.08 1.29
C GLN A 59 12.01 -19.40 0.46
N ARG A 60 12.57 -18.43 -0.27
CA ARG A 60 13.68 -18.68 -1.21
C ARG A 60 14.80 -17.67 -1.08
N GLN A 61 16.03 -18.18 -1.02
CA GLN A 61 17.20 -17.37 -1.34
C GLN A 61 17.19 -17.05 -2.84
N VAL A 62 16.92 -15.79 -3.15
CA VAL A 62 17.00 -15.24 -4.51
C VAL A 62 18.29 -14.47 -4.69
N SER A 63 18.73 -14.29 -5.93
CA SER A 63 19.89 -13.43 -6.21
C SER A 63 19.53 -11.96 -5.91
N ALA A 64 20.54 -11.15 -5.57
CA ALA A 64 20.34 -9.73 -5.27
C ALA A 64 19.65 -8.95 -6.42
N LEU A 65 19.93 -9.33 -7.67
CA LEU A 65 19.27 -8.72 -8.84
C LEU A 65 17.78 -9.08 -8.91
N ALA A 66 17.43 -10.34 -8.65
CA ALA A 66 16.05 -10.79 -8.63
C ALA A 66 15.27 -10.15 -7.47
N GLU A 67 15.91 -10.05 -6.30
CA GLU A 67 15.37 -9.35 -5.15
C GLU A 67 15.08 -7.88 -5.47
N ALA A 68 16.04 -7.15 -6.05
CA ALA A 68 15.83 -5.76 -6.47
C ALA A 68 14.68 -5.64 -7.49
N GLY A 69 14.58 -6.58 -8.43
CA GLY A 69 13.46 -6.65 -9.38
C GLY A 69 12.10 -6.82 -8.71
N LEU A 70 12.01 -7.68 -7.67
CA LEU A 70 10.79 -7.86 -6.89
C LEU A 70 10.42 -6.62 -6.08
N HIS A 71 11.40 -5.91 -5.51
CA HIS A 71 11.15 -4.63 -4.83
C HIS A 71 10.64 -3.56 -5.78
N LEU A 72 11.21 -3.47 -6.98
CA LEU A 72 10.74 -2.55 -8.02
C LEU A 72 9.32 -2.90 -8.49
N LEU A 73 9.02 -4.19 -8.64
CA LEU A 73 7.67 -4.66 -8.99
C LEU A 73 6.67 -4.34 -7.88
N LEU A 74 7.04 -4.57 -6.62
CA LEU A 74 6.23 -4.22 -5.45
C LEU A 74 5.97 -2.70 -5.40
N LEU A 75 7.02 -1.90 -5.61
CA LEU A 75 6.91 -0.44 -5.63
C LEU A 75 6.03 0.05 -6.78
N ALA A 76 6.20 -0.49 -7.99
CA ALA A 76 5.36 -0.15 -9.13
C ALA A 76 3.89 -0.50 -8.89
N GLY A 77 3.63 -1.69 -8.33
CA GLY A 77 2.29 -2.10 -7.91
C GLY A 77 1.71 -1.18 -6.84
N ALA A 78 2.53 -0.77 -5.86
CA ALA A 78 2.13 0.14 -4.80
C ALA A 78 1.79 1.54 -5.34
N VAL A 79 2.56 2.04 -6.31
CA VAL A 79 2.26 3.32 -6.98
C VAL A 79 0.89 3.26 -7.65
N VAL A 80 0.59 2.18 -8.38
CA VAL A 80 -0.74 1.97 -8.99
C VAL A 80 -1.83 1.83 -7.93
N PHE A 81 -1.54 1.15 -6.82
CA PHE A 81 -2.44 1.00 -5.67
C PHE A 81 -2.87 2.34 -5.06
N TRP A 82 -2.00 3.34 -5.04
CA TRP A 82 -2.35 4.66 -4.51
C TRP A 82 -3.15 5.54 -5.47
N LEU A 83 -3.20 5.21 -6.77
CA LEU A 83 -3.87 6.04 -7.77
C LEU A 83 -5.38 6.27 -7.53
N PRO A 84 -6.22 5.28 -7.15
CA PRO A 84 -7.64 5.51 -6.87
C PRO A 84 -7.87 6.51 -5.73
N VAL A 85 -6.98 6.51 -4.74
CA VAL A 85 -7.02 7.36 -3.55
C VAL A 85 -6.54 8.77 -3.87
N LEU A 86 -5.42 8.85 -4.58
CA LEU A 86 -4.72 10.10 -4.82
C LEU A 86 -5.34 10.85 -6.02
N GLU A 87 -5.68 10.21 -7.12
CA GLU A 87 -6.18 10.86 -8.34
C GLU A 87 -7.72 10.82 -8.42
N PRO A 88 -8.44 11.94 -8.18
CA PRO A 88 -9.91 12.00 -8.16
C PRO A 88 -10.59 11.60 -9.48
N GLY A 89 -9.84 11.66 -10.59
CA GLY A 89 -10.34 11.30 -11.93
C GLY A 89 -10.57 9.80 -12.15
N ASN A 90 -10.09 8.92 -11.27
CA ASN A 90 -10.16 7.46 -11.46
C ASN A 90 -11.48 6.81 -10.98
N GLY A 91 -12.57 7.58 -10.93
CA GLY A 91 -13.92 7.06 -10.68
C GLY A 91 -14.21 6.58 -9.26
N CYS A 92 -13.36 6.91 -8.28
CA CYS A 92 -13.57 6.57 -6.87
C CYS A 92 -14.08 7.79 -6.11
N SER A 93 -15.31 7.72 -5.59
CA SER A 93 -15.91 8.78 -4.77
C SER A 93 -15.12 9.02 -3.48
N ASP A 94 -15.29 10.19 -2.86
CA ASP A 94 -14.61 10.54 -1.60
C ASP A 94 -14.89 9.50 -0.48
N ALA A 95 -16.13 9.02 -0.39
CA ALA A 95 -16.49 7.91 0.51
C ALA A 95 -15.85 6.58 0.08
N GLY A 96 -15.83 6.27 -1.23
CA GLY A 96 -15.22 5.06 -1.77
C GLY A 96 -13.73 4.95 -1.45
N ARG A 97 -13.00 6.06 -1.45
CA ARG A 97 -11.56 6.11 -1.09
C ARG A 97 -11.32 5.77 0.38
N SER A 98 -12.22 6.22 1.26
CA SER A 98 -12.17 5.88 2.68
C SER A 98 -12.37 4.38 2.88
N VAL A 99 -13.45 3.82 2.30
CA VAL A 99 -13.73 2.38 2.35
C VAL A 99 -12.58 1.56 1.76
N TYR A 100 -12.03 2.02 0.63
CA TYR A 100 -10.87 1.40 -0.01
C TYR A 100 -9.68 1.28 0.94
N LEU A 101 -9.28 2.37 1.62
CA LEU A 101 -8.13 2.36 2.52
C LEU A 101 -8.40 1.56 3.81
N PHE A 102 -9.62 1.62 4.34
CA PHE A 102 -10.02 0.80 5.49
C PHE A 102 -10.02 -0.69 5.19
N LEU A 103 -10.36 -1.10 3.96
CA LEU A 103 -10.23 -2.49 3.53
C LEU A 103 -8.77 -2.85 3.23
N ALA A 104 -8.00 -1.91 2.67
CA ALA A 104 -6.62 -2.15 2.28
C ALA A 104 -5.71 -2.44 3.48
N GLY A 105 -5.81 -1.68 4.57
CA GLY A 105 -4.99 -1.89 5.78
C GLY A 105 -4.97 -3.36 6.24
N PRO A 106 -6.10 -3.91 6.71
CA PRO A 106 -6.15 -5.29 7.19
C PRO A 106 -5.85 -6.31 6.08
N SER A 107 -6.19 -6.03 4.82
CA SER A 107 -5.90 -6.95 3.72
C SER A 107 -4.40 -7.07 3.43
N LEU A 108 -3.67 -5.96 3.48
CA LEU A 108 -2.21 -5.95 3.30
C LEU A 108 -1.51 -6.61 4.49
N ASP A 109 -2.03 -6.41 5.69
CA ASP A 109 -1.50 -7.03 6.91
C ASP A 109 -1.65 -8.55 6.95
N LEU A 110 -2.48 -9.17 6.10
CA LEU A 110 -2.60 -10.63 6.02
C LEU A 110 -1.26 -11.32 5.72
N ALA A 111 -0.40 -10.69 4.90
CA ALA A 111 0.94 -11.21 4.62
C ALA A 111 1.81 -11.22 5.89
N ALA A 112 1.71 -10.18 6.72
CA ALA A 112 2.43 -10.11 7.99
C ALA A 112 1.90 -11.13 8.99
N VAL A 113 0.58 -11.27 9.10
CA VAL A 113 -0.07 -12.25 9.97
C VAL A 113 0.40 -13.66 9.59
N TYR A 114 0.53 -13.97 8.30
CA TYR A 114 1.08 -15.23 7.85
C TYR A 114 2.52 -15.47 8.35
N LEU A 115 3.40 -14.45 8.31
CA LEU A 115 4.76 -14.55 8.85
C LEU A 115 4.77 -14.83 10.35
N VAL A 116 3.92 -14.12 11.11
CA VAL A 116 3.75 -14.34 12.55
C VAL A 116 3.34 -15.79 12.82
N LEU A 117 2.36 -16.32 12.07
CA LEU A 117 1.90 -17.70 12.19
C LEU A 117 2.97 -18.74 11.82
N LYS A 118 3.92 -18.37 10.94
CA LYS A 118 5.07 -19.21 10.57
C LYS A 118 6.24 -19.13 11.57
N GLY A 119 6.15 -18.27 12.57
CA GLY A 119 7.15 -18.13 13.63
C GLY A 119 8.04 -16.89 13.48
N ASP A 120 7.96 -16.14 12.39
CA ASP A 120 8.65 -14.84 12.25
C ASP A 120 7.78 -13.70 12.80
N SER A 121 7.61 -13.70 14.11
CA SER A 121 6.82 -12.67 14.79
C SER A 121 7.44 -11.28 14.66
N ALA A 122 8.78 -11.18 14.70
CA ALA A 122 9.46 -9.89 14.67
C ALA A 122 9.37 -9.23 13.29
N GLY A 123 9.59 -9.99 12.21
CA GLY A 123 9.44 -9.49 10.84
C GLY A 123 7.98 -9.14 10.52
N GLY A 124 7.03 -10.00 10.88
CA GLY A 124 5.60 -9.73 10.69
C GLY A 124 5.13 -8.47 11.40
N ILE A 125 5.46 -8.30 12.69
CA ILE A 125 5.11 -7.08 13.44
C ILE A 125 5.77 -5.84 12.84
N ALA A 126 7.04 -5.93 12.43
CA ALA A 126 7.73 -4.80 11.81
C ALA A 126 7.05 -4.35 10.52
N MET A 127 6.53 -5.30 9.72
CA MET A 127 5.77 -4.98 8.52
C MET A 127 4.42 -4.31 8.84
N ILE A 128 3.66 -4.81 9.82
CA ILE A 128 2.39 -4.19 10.27
C ILE A 128 2.63 -2.75 10.72
N VAL A 129 3.64 -2.54 11.56
CA VAL A 129 3.99 -1.21 12.07
C VAL A 129 4.40 -0.28 10.92
N ALA A 130 5.16 -0.78 9.94
CA ALA A 130 5.54 -0.03 8.76
C ALA A 130 4.36 0.29 7.83
N MET A 131 3.24 -0.45 7.91
CA MET A 131 2.01 -0.18 7.15
C MET A 131 1.04 0.82 7.82
N LEU A 132 1.27 1.20 9.09
CA LEU A 132 0.46 2.21 9.80
C LEU A 132 0.19 3.52 9.02
N PRO A 133 1.11 4.05 8.19
CA PRO A 133 0.82 5.21 7.35
C PRO A 133 -0.41 5.05 6.45
N VAL A 134 -0.76 3.83 6.02
CA VAL A 134 -1.99 3.55 5.27
C VAL A 134 -3.23 3.86 6.12
N GLY A 135 -3.22 3.44 7.40
CA GLY A 135 -4.29 3.74 8.35
C GLY A 135 -4.43 5.24 8.63
N PHE A 136 -3.31 5.95 8.78
CA PHE A 136 -3.33 7.41 8.92
C PHE A 136 -3.88 8.11 7.68
N ALA A 137 -3.54 7.62 6.49
CA ALA A 137 -4.11 8.13 5.25
C ALA A 137 -5.63 7.88 5.19
N ALA A 138 -6.11 6.72 5.65
CA ALA A 138 -7.54 6.40 5.72
C ALA A 138 -8.28 7.43 6.58
N VAL A 139 -7.80 7.66 7.80
CA VAL A 139 -8.35 8.66 8.73
C VAL A 139 -8.33 10.06 8.12
N GLY A 140 -7.22 10.46 7.51
CA GLY A 140 -7.09 11.77 6.87
C GLY A 140 -8.06 11.96 5.69
N VAL A 141 -8.25 10.94 4.86
CA VAL A 141 -9.20 10.99 3.73
C VAL A 141 -10.64 11.05 4.25
N THR A 142 -10.98 10.24 5.25
CA THR A 142 -12.31 10.24 5.86
C THR A 142 -12.62 11.57 6.52
N TRP A 143 -11.69 12.14 7.28
CA TRP A 143 -11.86 13.45 7.91
C TRP A 143 -12.11 14.54 6.88
N ARG A 144 -11.29 14.59 5.81
CA ARG A 144 -11.47 15.58 4.73
C ARG A 144 -12.81 15.44 4.02
N TRP A 145 -13.33 14.22 3.88
CA TRP A 145 -14.64 13.99 3.32
C TRP A 145 -15.75 14.52 4.25
N ILE A 146 -15.72 14.15 5.54
CA ILE A 146 -16.70 14.61 6.53
C ILE A 146 -16.74 16.15 6.58
N SER A 147 -15.59 16.81 6.70
CA SER A 147 -15.54 18.28 6.74
C SER A 147 -16.07 18.95 5.48
N ARG A 148 -15.95 18.30 4.31
CA ARG A 148 -16.51 18.82 3.05
C ARG A 148 -18.02 18.68 2.99
N GLU A 149 -18.58 17.61 3.53
CA GLU A 149 -20.04 17.42 3.61
C GLU A 149 -20.67 18.40 4.60
N GLU A 150 -20.03 18.62 5.76
CA GLU A 150 -20.47 19.63 6.74
C GLU A 150 -20.50 21.03 6.13
N GLN A 151 -19.50 21.40 5.31
CA GLN A 151 -19.49 22.69 4.63
C GLN A 151 -20.57 22.85 3.55
N ARG A 152 -21.12 21.74 3.04
CA ARG A 152 -22.16 21.75 2.00
C ARG A 152 -23.58 21.77 2.57
N THR A 153 -23.73 21.46 3.85
CA THR A 153 -25.02 21.33 4.52
C THR A 153 -25.13 22.43 5.57
N PRO A 154 -25.65 23.63 5.20
CA PRO A 154 -25.77 24.77 6.13
C PRO A 154 -26.81 24.53 7.23
#